data_AF-A0A1I8NW09-F1
#
_entry.id   AF-A0A1I8NW09-F1
#
_cell.length_a   1.000
_cell.length_b   1.000
_cell.length_c   1.000
_cell.angle_alpha   90.00
_cell.angle_beta   90.00
_cell.angle_gamma   90.00
#
_symmetry.space_group_name_H-M   'P 1'
#
loop_
_entity.id
_entity.type
_entity.pdbx_description
1 polymer ?
#
loop_
_entity_poly.entity_id
_entity_poly.type
_entity_poly.pdbx_seq_one_letter_code
_entity_poly.pdbx_strand_id
1 'polypeptide(L)'
;MNKHLLTTLVAVGSAAFGSYHYGIYKERQKHSDILPLKQAELLHKHSQKPGFPLFASVSAAVPATTPTAQDVNLTATPSRVSEIMKFGFPSLDSVRSYSDFVLSYDRRNRVPYWVFEHLTAESIAKNEAVDRSKCEFRPDDSIHPYFQSQNSDYRRSGFDRGHMAAAGNHKRHQKHCDDTFYLTNMAPQVGQGFNRDSWERLEYYTRTLTKTYPNVYVCTGPLYLPRQEDDGKKYVKYQVIGNNNVAVPTHFYKIIVGETSDNRLEMEAYVMPNQVISDDTPLTVFQVPPESVERAAGLLFFDRINKKQLTKINGKKV
;
A
#
# COMPACT_ATOMS: atom_id res chain seq x y z
N MET A 1 55.64 -36.84 -8.06
CA MET A 1 54.38 -36.67 -8.84
C MET A 1 54.16 -37.92 -9.68
N ASN A 2 53.13 -38.68 -9.36
CA ASN A 2 52.95 -40.06 -9.81
C ASN A 2 52.15 -40.11 -11.12
N LYS A 3 52.79 -40.52 -12.22
CA LYS A 3 52.20 -40.51 -13.58
C LYS A 3 50.92 -41.36 -13.70
N HIS A 4 50.73 -42.35 -12.83
CA HIS A 4 49.52 -43.16 -12.80
C HIS A 4 48.27 -42.42 -12.30
N LEU A 5 48.38 -41.40 -11.44
CA LEU A 5 47.21 -40.69 -10.90
C LEU A 5 46.61 -39.72 -11.94
N LEU A 6 47.45 -39.14 -12.80
CA LEU A 6 47.03 -38.20 -13.84
C LEU A 6 46.27 -38.90 -14.98
N THR A 7 46.67 -40.13 -15.32
CA THR A 7 46.05 -40.92 -16.39
C THR A 7 44.64 -41.39 -16.01
N THR A 8 44.41 -41.72 -14.73
CA THR A 8 43.08 -42.15 -14.23
C THR A 8 42.10 -40.99 -14.12
N LEU A 9 42.54 -39.78 -13.77
CA LEU A 9 41.70 -38.57 -13.72
C LEU A 9 41.26 -38.09 -15.10
N VAL A 10 42.13 -38.19 -16.11
CA VAL A 10 41.78 -37.83 -17.50
C VAL A 10 40.77 -38.80 -18.09
N ALA A 11 40.89 -40.11 -17.83
CA ALA A 11 39.97 -41.12 -18.35
C ALA A 11 38.55 -40.98 -17.79
N VAL A 12 38.40 -40.66 -16.50
CA VAL A 12 37.08 -40.48 -15.85
C VAL A 12 36.40 -39.18 -16.32
N GLY A 13 37.17 -38.11 -16.57
CA GLY A 13 36.65 -36.84 -17.10
C GLY A 13 36.07 -36.96 -18.52
N SER A 14 36.74 -37.72 -19.41
CA SER A 14 36.25 -37.95 -20.78
C SER A 14 35.00 -38.83 -20.84
N ALA A 15 34.88 -39.82 -19.95
CA ALA A 15 33.70 -40.69 -19.90
C ALA A 15 32.45 -39.95 -19.40
N ALA A 16 32.60 -39.03 -18.43
CA ALA A 16 31.51 -38.23 -17.89
C ALA A 16 30.99 -37.18 -18.88
N PHE A 17 31.88 -36.53 -19.64
CA PHE A 17 31.47 -35.58 -20.69
C PHE A 17 30.77 -36.27 -21.87
N GLY A 18 31.28 -37.43 -22.30
CA GLY A 18 30.66 -38.21 -23.38
C GLY A 18 29.24 -38.69 -23.03
N SER A 19 29.04 -39.14 -21.80
CA SER A 19 27.73 -39.60 -21.32
C SER A 19 26.72 -38.46 -21.11
N TYR A 20 27.17 -37.27 -20.69
CA TYR A 20 26.32 -36.07 -20.61
C TYR A 20 25.83 -35.61 -21.99
N HIS A 21 26.72 -35.52 -22.98
CA HIS A 21 26.34 -35.11 -24.33
C HIS A 21 25.51 -36.16 -25.06
N TYR A 22 25.79 -37.45 -24.85
CA TYR A 22 24.95 -38.54 -25.36
C TYR A 22 23.55 -38.53 -24.73
N GLY A 23 23.44 -38.21 -23.43
CA GLY A 23 22.17 -38.02 -22.73
C GLY A 23 21.32 -36.91 -23.35
N ILE A 24 21.90 -35.70 -23.55
CA ILE A 24 21.21 -34.58 -24.20
C ILE A 24 20.81 -34.90 -25.64
N TYR A 25 21.67 -35.59 -26.40
CA TYR A 25 21.34 -36.02 -27.76
C TYR A 25 20.14 -36.98 -27.79
N LYS A 26 20.12 -37.98 -26.90
CA LYS A 26 19.04 -38.97 -26.83
C LYS A 26 17.73 -38.35 -26.32
N GLU A 27 17.80 -37.35 -25.44
CA GLU A 27 16.63 -36.59 -24.97
C GLU A 27 16.06 -35.66 -26.06
N ARG A 28 16.92 -35.05 -26.88
CA ARG A 28 16.51 -34.32 -28.09
C ARG A 28 15.89 -35.24 -29.14
N GLN A 29 16.39 -36.47 -29.29
CA GLN A 29 15.80 -37.47 -30.20
C GLN A 29 14.44 -37.97 -29.69
N LYS A 30 14.28 -38.13 -28.37
CA LYS A 30 13.00 -38.47 -27.74
C LYS A 30 11.93 -37.38 -27.91
N HIS A 31 12.35 -36.12 -28.10
CA HIS A 31 11.48 -34.99 -28.43
C HIS A 31 11.28 -34.76 -29.93
N SER A 32 12.12 -35.33 -30.82
CA SER A 32 11.91 -35.31 -32.27
C SER A 32 11.03 -36.44 -32.79
N ASP A 33 10.91 -37.54 -32.03
CA ASP A 33 10.18 -38.75 -32.46
C ASP A 33 8.76 -38.88 -31.84
N ILE A 34 8.23 -37.83 -31.19
CA ILE A 34 6.83 -37.74 -30.73
C ILE A 34 6.13 -36.53 -31.35
N LEU A 35 6.28 -36.33 -32.65
CA LEU A 35 5.39 -35.52 -33.49
C LEU A 35 5.68 -35.81 -34.97
N PRO A 36 5.27 -36.98 -35.46
CA PRO A 36 4.39 -36.95 -36.63
C PRO A 36 3.25 -37.98 -36.51
N LEU A 37 2.11 -37.70 -37.13
CA LEU A 37 0.90 -38.55 -37.21
C LEU A 37 -0.06 -38.51 -36.01
N LYS A 38 -0.53 -37.30 -35.65
CA LYS A 38 -1.91 -37.15 -35.11
C LYS A 38 -2.49 -35.72 -35.18
N GLN A 39 -1.94 -34.88 -36.06
CA GLN A 39 -2.35 -33.48 -36.23
C GLN A 39 -2.71 -33.14 -37.69
N ALA A 40 -3.28 -34.09 -38.44
CA ALA A 40 -3.66 -33.88 -39.84
C ALA A 40 -5.14 -34.19 -40.19
N GLU A 41 -5.95 -34.69 -39.25
CA GLU A 41 -7.37 -35.05 -39.52
C GLU A 41 -8.43 -34.22 -38.77
N LEU A 42 -8.05 -33.12 -38.11
CA LEU A 42 -9.02 -32.23 -37.44
C LEU A 42 -9.04 -30.78 -37.99
N LEU A 43 -8.40 -30.53 -39.13
CA LEU A 43 -8.41 -29.25 -39.84
C LEU A 43 -9.45 -29.21 -40.97
N HIS A 44 -10.66 -29.70 -40.73
CA HIS A 44 -11.82 -29.46 -41.61
C HIS A 44 -13.13 -29.45 -40.81
N LYS A 45 -13.30 -28.46 -39.92
CA LYS A 45 -14.60 -27.90 -39.48
C LYS A 45 -14.40 -26.90 -38.33
N HIS A 46 -14.07 -25.66 -38.67
CA HIS A 46 -14.76 -24.45 -38.20
C HIS A 46 -13.93 -23.22 -38.60
N SER A 47 -14.54 -22.46 -39.49
CA SER A 47 -14.18 -21.08 -39.82
C SER A 47 -14.45 -20.17 -38.61
N GLN A 48 -13.75 -19.04 -38.59
CA GLN A 48 -13.80 -17.91 -37.66
C GLN A 48 -12.84 -17.95 -36.45
N LYS A 49 -11.63 -17.41 -36.66
CA LYS A 49 -10.83 -16.74 -35.62
C LYS A 49 -10.87 -15.22 -35.90
N PRO A 50 -11.13 -14.35 -34.93
CA PRO A 50 -10.87 -12.92 -35.10
C PRO A 50 -9.36 -12.67 -34.96
N GLY A 51 -8.79 -11.94 -35.92
CA GLY A 51 -7.39 -11.53 -35.92
C GLY A 51 -7.10 -10.45 -34.88
N PHE A 52 -5.84 -10.37 -34.45
CA PHE A 52 -5.33 -9.23 -33.69
C PHE A 52 -5.30 -7.98 -34.58
N PRO A 53 -5.92 -6.85 -34.19
CA PRO A 53 -5.74 -5.60 -34.92
C PRO A 53 -4.39 -4.99 -34.51
N LEU A 54 -3.40 -5.13 -35.39
CA LEU A 54 -2.36 -4.13 -35.57
C LEU A 54 -3.03 -2.95 -36.30
N PHE A 55 -3.38 -1.90 -35.57
CA PHE A 55 -3.49 -0.48 -35.95
C PHE A 55 -4.37 0.21 -34.91
N ALA A 56 -3.78 1.16 -34.19
CA ALA A 56 -4.45 2.01 -33.23
C ALA A 56 -5.46 2.92 -33.95
N SER A 57 -6.76 2.71 -33.73
CA SER A 57 -7.74 3.75 -33.92
C SER A 57 -7.75 4.63 -32.66
N VAL A 58 -7.12 5.79 -32.78
CA VAL A 58 -7.28 6.88 -31.82
C VAL A 58 -8.78 7.21 -31.76
N SER A 59 -9.42 6.90 -30.64
CA SER A 59 -10.74 7.44 -30.34
C SER A 59 -10.55 8.94 -30.12
N ALA A 60 -10.88 9.72 -31.15
CA ALA A 60 -10.91 11.16 -31.07
C ALA A 60 -11.83 11.56 -29.91
N ALA A 61 -11.32 12.44 -29.06
CA ALA A 61 -12.05 13.03 -27.96
C ALA A 61 -13.42 13.51 -28.43
N VAL A 62 -14.47 13.00 -27.78
CA VAL A 62 -15.78 13.63 -27.81
C VAL A 62 -15.57 15.03 -27.21
N PRO A 63 -16.00 16.12 -27.86
CA PRO A 63 -16.00 17.42 -27.20
C PRO A 63 -16.82 17.25 -25.93
N ALA A 64 -16.19 17.51 -24.78
CA ALA A 64 -16.94 17.72 -23.56
C ALA A 64 -17.95 18.82 -23.88
N THR A 65 -19.23 18.48 -23.88
CA THR A 65 -20.28 19.49 -23.83
C THR A 65 -19.98 20.29 -22.58
N THR A 66 -19.51 21.53 -22.78
CA THR A 66 -19.36 22.50 -21.71
C THR A 66 -20.64 22.45 -20.90
N PRO A 67 -20.61 22.15 -19.59
CA PRO A 67 -21.77 22.41 -18.76
C PRO A 67 -22.03 23.90 -18.93
N THR A 68 -23.16 24.23 -19.57
CA THR A 68 -23.72 25.57 -19.51
C THR A 68 -23.67 26.00 -18.05
N ALA A 69 -23.16 27.21 -17.80
CA ALA A 69 -23.03 27.82 -16.48
C ALA A 69 -24.42 28.17 -15.92
N GLN A 70 -25.27 27.17 -15.76
CA GLN A 70 -26.59 27.23 -15.16
C GLN A 70 -26.74 25.97 -14.31
N ASP A 71 -27.02 26.20 -13.03
CA ASP A 71 -27.15 25.25 -11.93
C ASP A 71 -25.86 24.86 -11.19
N VAL A 72 -25.05 25.86 -10.84
CA VAL A 72 -24.25 25.75 -9.60
C VAL A 72 -25.26 25.85 -8.46
N ASN A 73 -25.69 24.70 -7.94
CA ASN A 73 -26.53 24.67 -6.75
C ASN A 73 -25.71 25.17 -5.55
N LEU A 74 -25.81 26.47 -5.25
CA LEU A 74 -25.13 27.16 -4.14
C LEU A 74 -25.53 26.62 -2.75
N THR A 75 -26.45 25.65 -2.69
CA THR A 75 -26.89 24.95 -1.47
C THR A 75 -26.41 23.50 -1.37
N ALA A 76 -25.63 23.00 -2.34
CA ALA A 76 -25.12 21.64 -2.30
C ALA A 76 -24.17 21.45 -1.11
N THR A 77 -24.54 20.57 -0.18
CA THR A 77 -23.67 20.16 0.92
C THR A 77 -22.47 19.40 0.33
N PRO A 78 -21.22 19.74 0.69
CA PRO A 78 -20.05 19.03 0.19
C PRO A 78 -20.15 17.54 0.55
N SER A 79 -19.73 16.67 -0.37
CA SER A 79 -19.67 15.24 -0.06
C SER A 79 -18.59 14.99 0.99
N ARG A 80 -18.77 13.97 1.85
CA ARG A 80 -17.77 13.63 2.88
C ARG A 80 -16.37 13.41 2.29
N VAL A 81 -16.28 12.84 1.08
CA VAL A 81 -15.01 12.68 0.34
C VAL A 81 -14.38 14.03 0.03
N SER A 82 -15.15 15.02 -0.44
CA SER A 82 -14.62 16.35 -0.75
C SER A 82 -14.11 17.08 0.49
N GLU A 83 -14.72 16.84 1.65
CA GLU A 83 -14.20 17.35 2.92
C GLU A 83 -12.88 16.67 3.30
N ILE A 84 -12.80 15.34 3.23
CA ILE A 84 -11.59 14.58 3.58
C ILE A 84 -10.42 14.95 2.66
N MET A 85 -10.71 15.03 1.35
CA MET A 85 -9.71 15.23 0.31
C MET A 85 -9.54 16.71 -0.07
N LYS A 86 -9.86 17.63 0.85
CA LYS A 86 -9.77 19.09 0.67
C LYS A 86 -8.43 19.53 0.07
N PHE A 87 -7.34 18.92 0.52
CA PHE A 87 -5.97 19.28 0.12
C PHE A 87 -5.38 18.42 -0.99
N GLY A 88 -6.21 17.66 -1.72
CA GLY A 88 -5.78 16.86 -2.86
C GLY A 88 -5.64 15.37 -2.55
N PHE A 89 -5.50 14.58 -3.61
CA PHE A 89 -5.31 13.14 -3.54
C PHE A 89 -3.83 12.82 -3.70
N PRO A 90 -3.21 12.02 -2.80
CA PRO A 90 -1.80 11.67 -2.95
C PRO A 90 -1.47 10.90 -4.24
N SER A 91 -2.42 10.08 -4.70
CA SER A 91 -2.45 9.46 -6.02
C SER A 91 -3.90 9.07 -6.37
N LEU A 92 -4.15 8.54 -7.56
CA LEU A 92 -5.48 8.13 -8.01
C LEU A 92 -5.60 6.62 -8.28
N ASP A 93 -4.58 5.82 -7.94
CA ASP A 93 -4.62 4.38 -8.16
C ASP A 93 -5.61 3.71 -7.18
N SER A 94 -6.52 2.89 -7.72
CA SER A 94 -7.47 2.06 -6.97
C SER A 94 -8.09 2.74 -5.74
N VAL A 95 -8.54 4.00 -5.90
CA VAL A 95 -9.15 4.79 -4.83
C VAL A 95 -10.52 4.25 -4.44
N ARG A 96 -10.79 4.21 -3.14
CA ARG A 96 -12.04 3.80 -2.52
C ARG A 96 -12.46 4.83 -1.48
N SER A 97 -13.77 5.11 -1.45
CA SER A 97 -14.37 5.88 -0.37
C SER A 97 -15.07 4.94 0.59
N TYR A 98 -14.72 5.05 1.87
CA TYR A 98 -15.53 4.51 2.96
C TYR A 98 -16.40 5.63 3.53
N SER A 99 -17.18 5.33 4.57
CA SER A 99 -18.10 6.33 5.13
C SER A 99 -17.39 7.54 5.74
N ASP A 100 -16.17 7.40 6.26
CA ASP A 100 -15.50 8.48 7.01
C ASP A 100 -13.97 8.56 6.79
N PHE A 101 -13.45 7.81 5.81
CA PHE A 101 -12.06 7.90 5.35
C PHE A 101 -11.97 7.53 3.86
N VAL A 102 -10.87 7.92 3.21
CA VAL A 102 -10.58 7.60 1.80
C VAL A 102 -9.29 6.79 1.75
N LEU A 103 -9.23 5.79 0.88
CA LEU A 103 -8.11 4.85 0.79
C LEU A 103 -7.72 4.63 -0.67
N SER A 104 -6.42 4.51 -0.94
CA SER A 104 -5.89 3.98 -2.20
C SER A 104 -5.23 2.63 -1.93
N TYR A 105 -5.61 1.60 -2.69
CA TYR A 105 -5.22 0.22 -2.41
C TYR A 105 -4.14 -0.29 -3.37
N ASP A 106 -3.01 -0.75 -2.83
CA ASP A 106 -1.96 -1.41 -3.60
C ASP A 106 -2.31 -2.90 -3.79
N ARG A 107 -2.91 -3.21 -4.93
CA ARG A 107 -3.28 -4.59 -5.32
C ARG A 107 -2.07 -5.53 -5.38
N ARG A 108 -0.86 -5.03 -5.65
CA ARG A 108 0.37 -5.82 -5.72
C ARG A 108 0.86 -6.17 -4.32
N ASN A 109 0.80 -5.24 -3.37
CA ASN A 109 1.26 -5.48 -2.00
C ASN A 109 0.15 -5.98 -1.05
N ARG A 110 -1.12 -5.92 -1.46
CA ARG A 110 -2.31 -6.30 -0.66
C ARG A 110 -2.48 -5.49 0.64
N VAL A 111 -2.05 -4.24 0.60
CA VAL A 111 -2.14 -3.23 1.66
C VAL A 111 -2.43 -1.86 1.02
N PRO A 112 -2.78 -0.80 1.76
CA PRO A 112 -2.93 0.54 1.19
C PRO A 112 -1.63 1.08 0.59
N TYR A 113 -1.75 1.90 -0.46
CA TYR A 113 -0.74 2.92 -0.74
C TYR A 113 -0.82 4.03 0.31
N TRP A 114 -2.03 4.49 0.59
CA TRP A 114 -2.31 5.53 1.57
C TRP A 114 -3.77 5.49 2.01
N VAL A 115 -4.01 6.04 3.19
CA VAL A 115 -5.33 6.35 3.74
C VAL A 115 -5.34 7.81 4.17
N PHE A 116 -6.49 8.46 4.00
CA PHE A 116 -6.69 9.87 4.30
C PHE A 116 -7.91 10.04 5.20
N GLU A 117 -7.74 10.80 6.28
CA GLU A 117 -8.75 11.04 7.30
C GLU A 117 -8.86 12.55 7.56
N HIS A 118 -10.09 13.01 7.84
CA HIS A 118 -10.36 14.36 8.34
C HIS A 118 -11.02 14.25 9.71
N LEU A 119 -10.30 14.71 10.73
CA LEU A 119 -10.66 14.62 12.13
C LEU A 119 -11.07 15.99 12.66
N THR A 120 -12.10 15.96 13.48
CA THR A 120 -12.58 17.07 14.33
C THR A 120 -12.75 16.55 15.75
N ALA A 121 -12.80 17.45 16.74
CA ALA A 121 -13.03 17.06 18.13
C ALA A 121 -14.31 16.22 18.30
N GLU A 122 -15.36 16.55 17.55
CA GLU A 122 -16.62 15.79 17.52
C GLU A 122 -16.42 14.39 16.95
N SER A 123 -15.69 14.24 15.84
CA SER A 123 -15.54 12.93 15.17
C SER A 123 -14.84 11.86 16.00
N ILE A 124 -13.97 12.29 16.92
CA ILE A 124 -13.15 11.41 17.76
C ILE A 124 -13.69 11.29 19.20
N ALA A 125 -14.74 12.06 19.53
CA ALA A 125 -15.35 12.07 20.85
C ALA A 125 -15.90 10.67 21.20
N LYS A 126 -15.90 10.34 22.49
CA LYS A 126 -16.52 9.09 22.95
C LYS A 126 -18.00 9.13 22.63
N ASN A 127 -18.51 8.08 22.00
CA ASN A 127 -19.90 7.91 21.66
C ASN A 127 -20.36 6.54 22.15
N GLU A 128 -21.31 6.51 23.09
CA GLU A 128 -21.82 5.26 23.66
C GLU A 128 -22.59 4.40 22.63
N ALA A 129 -23.01 4.98 21.51
CA ALA A 129 -23.61 4.24 20.40
C ALA A 129 -22.58 3.49 19.52
N VAL A 130 -21.28 3.71 19.72
CA VAL A 130 -20.20 3.05 18.97
C VAL A 130 -19.43 2.12 19.88
N ASP A 131 -19.51 0.82 19.57
CA ASP A 131 -18.87 -0.26 20.29
C ASP A 131 -17.88 -1.00 19.38
N ARG A 132 -16.59 -0.75 19.60
CA ARG A 132 -15.48 -1.37 18.85
C ARG A 132 -15.43 -2.89 19.03
N SER A 133 -15.97 -3.43 20.12
CA SER A 133 -15.95 -4.88 20.35
C SER A 133 -16.83 -5.66 19.37
N LYS A 134 -17.78 -4.97 18.71
CA LYS A 134 -18.65 -5.54 17.66
C LYS A 134 -18.01 -5.55 16.27
N CYS A 135 -16.84 -4.91 16.11
CA CYS A 135 -16.17 -4.85 14.83
C CYS A 135 -15.39 -6.13 14.55
N GLU A 136 -15.47 -6.62 13.31
CA GLU A 136 -14.80 -7.83 12.87
C GLU A 136 -13.86 -7.54 11.70
N PHE A 137 -12.63 -8.04 11.80
CA PHE A 137 -11.70 -8.01 10.67
C PHE A 137 -12.24 -8.87 9.52
N ARG A 138 -12.49 -8.26 8.37
CA ARG A 138 -13.08 -8.94 7.22
C ARG A 138 -12.45 -8.49 5.90
N PRO A 139 -12.36 -9.37 4.89
CA PRO A 139 -11.97 -8.95 3.55
C PRO A 139 -12.99 -7.95 2.99
N ASP A 140 -12.54 -7.16 2.00
CA ASP A 140 -13.40 -6.25 1.25
C ASP A 140 -13.79 -6.90 -0.07
N ASP A 141 -15.05 -7.35 -0.18
CA ASP A 141 -15.58 -8.08 -1.34
C ASP A 141 -15.62 -7.28 -2.63
N SER A 142 -15.42 -5.96 -2.54
CA SER A 142 -15.27 -5.10 -3.73
C SER A 142 -13.90 -5.21 -4.39
N ILE A 143 -12.90 -5.80 -3.71
CA ILE A 143 -11.59 -6.07 -4.26
C ILE A 143 -11.63 -7.43 -4.96
N HIS A 144 -11.12 -7.49 -6.18
CA HIS A 144 -11.03 -8.76 -6.90
C HIS A 144 -10.22 -9.80 -6.07
N PRO A 145 -10.68 -11.07 -5.96
CA PRO A 145 -10.08 -12.06 -5.05
C PRO A 145 -8.56 -12.23 -5.14
N TYR A 146 -7.96 -12.08 -6.33
CA TYR A 146 -6.49 -12.16 -6.52
C TYR A 146 -5.68 -11.14 -5.72
N PHE A 147 -6.32 -10.05 -5.30
CA PHE A 147 -5.67 -8.91 -4.65
C PHE A 147 -6.21 -8.68 -3.24
N GLN A 148 -7.08 -9.56 -2.74
CA GLN A 148 -7.55 -9.50 -1.36
C GLN A 148 -6.48 -10.07 -0.42
N SER A 149 -6.25 -9.38 0.70
CA SER A 149 -5.67 -10.01 1.88
C SER A 149 -6.77 -10.70 2.68
N GLN A 150 -6.42 -11.79 3.37
CA GLN A 150 -7.33 -12.60 4.16
C GLN A 150 -6.84 -12.73 5.59
N ASN A 151 -7.76 -12.98 6.54
CA ASN A 151 -7.39 -13.20 7.94
C ASN A 151 -6.39 -14.36 8.12
N SER A 152 -6.44 -15.36 7.25
CA SER A 152 -5.49 -16.47 7.21
C SER A 152 -4.06 -16.03 6.90
N ASP A 153 -3.85 -14.94 6.16
CA ASP A 153 -2.51 -14.46 5.83
C ASP A 153 -1.80 -13.86 7.06
N TYR A 154 -2.58 -13.24 7.95
CA TYR A 154 -2.09 -12.65 9.19
C TYR A 154 -1.99 -13.67 10.32
N ARG A 155 -2.81 -14.73 10.31
CA ARG A 155 -2.87 -15.72 11.38
C ARG A 155 -1.51 -16.41 11.57
N ARG A 156 -0.93 -16.29 12.77
CA ARG A 156 0.39 -16.85 13.14
C ARG A 156 1.55 -16.34 12.27
N SER A 157 1.39 -15.19 11.60
CA SER A 157 2.46 -14.56 10.82
C SER A 157 3.56 -13.90 11.67
N GLY A 158 3.27 -13.63 12.95
CA GLY A 158 4.09 -12.80 13.83
C GLY A 158 3.70 -11.32 13.81
N PHE A 159 2.76 -10.92 12.94
CA PHE A 159 2.30 -9.54 12.79
C PHE A 159 0.83 -9.38 13.17
N ASP A 160 0.51 -8.19 13.68
CA ASP A 160 -0.85 -7.73 13.84
C ASP A 160 -1.44 -7.25 12.51
N ARG A 161 -2.77 -7.24 12.45
CA ARG A 161 -3.55 -6.48 11.45
C ARG A 161 -3.56 -5.01 11.88
N GLY A 162 -2.52 -4.28 11.51
CA GLY A 162 -2.32 -2.88 11.87
C GLY A 162 -3.18 -1.96 11.00
N HIS A 163 -3.98 -1.12 11.63
CA HIS A 163 -4.88 -0.18 10.93
C HIS A 163 -4.09 0.99 10.35
N MET A 164 -4.42 1.43 9.13
CA MET A 164 -3.92 2.72 8.60
C MET A 164 -4.83 3.88 9.04
N ALA A 165 -6.14 3.81 8.73
CA ALA A 165 -7.18 4.60 9.41
C ALA A 165 -7.57 3.90 10.71
N ALA A 166 -7.23 4.53 11.85
CA ALA A 166 -7.42 3.92 13.15
C ALA A 166 -8.89 3.96 13.58
N ALA A 167 -9.43 2.85 14.09
CA ALA A 167 -10.82 2.79 14.60
C ALA A 167 -11.14 3.91 15.61
N GLY A 168 -10.16 4.31 16.43
CA GLY A 168 -10.28 5.38 17.42
C GLY A 168 -10.56 6.78 16.83
N ASN A 169 -10.40 6.95 15.53
CA ASN A 169 -10.62 8.21 14.81
C ASN A 169 -12.06 8.34 14.28
N HIS A 170 -12.83 7.26 14.25
CA HIS A 170 -14.10 7.16 13.54
C HIS A 170 -15.26 6.77 14.48
N LYS A 171 -15.65 7.67 15.39
CA LYS A 171 -16.61 7.38 16.47
C LYS A 171 -17.98 8.04 16.33
N ARG A 172 -18.26 8.70 15.20
CA ARG A 172 -19.58 9.32 14.96
C ARG A 172 -20.70 8.27 14.82
N HIS A 173 -20.41 7.14 14.19
CA HIS A 173 -21.39 6.10 13.91
C HIS A 173 -20.72 4.72 13.88
N GLN A 174 -21.44 3.66 14.28
CA GLN A 174 -20.91 2.29 14.34
C GLN A 174 -20.30 1.86 13.00
N LYS A 175 -21.03 2.10 11.91
CA LYS A 175 -20.55 1.85 10.54
C LYS A 175 -19.20 2.51 10.22
N HIS A 176 -18.92 3.72 10.72
CA HIS A 176 -17.64 4.40 10.44
C HIS A 176 -16.50 3.62 11.09
N CYS A 177 -16.70 3.16 12.33
CA CYS A 177 -15.76 2.29 13.03
C CYS A 177 -15.64 0.93 12.33
N ASP A 178 -16.76 0.28 11.97
CA ASP A 178 -16.75 -1.03 11.31
C ASP A 178 -15.98 -1.02 9.98
N ASP A 179 -16.12 0.05 9.18
CA ASP A 179 -15.42 0.20 7.90
C ASP A 179 -13.89 0.21 8.08
N THR A 180 -13.38 0.61 9.25
CA THR A 180 -11.93 0.56 9.51
C THR A 180 -11.38 -0.85 9.64
N PHE A 181 -12.23 -1.86 9.88
CA PHE A 181 -11.82 -3.25 10.06
C PHE A 181 -11.77 -4.04 8.74
N TYR A 182 -12.01 -3.40 7.59
CA TYR A 182 -11.70 -4.03 6.32
C TYR A 182 -10.20 -4.30 6.18
N LEU A 183 -9.85 -5.50 5.69
CA LEU A 183 -8.45 -5.90 5.50
C LEU A 183 -7.72 -5.07 4.44
N THR A 184 -8.46 -4.35 3.58
CA THR A 184 -7.89 -3.34 2.69
C THR A 184 -7.23 -2.20 3.45
N ASN A 185 -7.70 -1.85 4.66
CA ASN A 185 -7.14 -0.84 5.55
C ASN A 185 -6.01 -1.38 6.45
N MET A 186 -5.62 -2.64 6.28
CA MET A 186 -4.61 -3.28 7.12
C MET A 186 -3.25 -3.35 6.42
N ALA A 187 -2.20 -3.26 7.24
CA ALA A 187 -0.88 -3.73 6.87
C ALA A 187 -0.29 -4.57 8.02
N PRO A 188 0.61 -5.53 7.73
CA PRO A 188 1.32 -6.27 8.76
C PRO A 188 2.20 -5.34 9.60
N GLN A 189 1.88 -5.24 10.89
CA GLN A 189 2.63 -4.42 11.84
C GLN A 189 3.18 -5.29 12.98
N VAL A 190 4.39 -4.98 13.45
CA VAL A 190 4.89 -5.57 14.69
C VAL A 190 3.91 -5.23 15.81
N GLY A 191 3.53 -6.23 16.61
CA GLY A 191 2.52 -6.07 17.65
C GLY A 191 3.04 -5.26 18.84
N GLN A 192 3.63 -5.97 19.80
CA GLN A 192 4.23 -5.37 20.99
C GLN A 192 5.45 -4.51 20.62
N GLY A 193 5.54 -3.33 21.23
CA GLY A 193 6.54 -2.30 20.97
C GLY A 193 6.26 -1.43 19.75
N PHE A 194 5.24 -1.73 18.95
CA PHE A 194 4.88 -0.95 17.76
C PHE A 194 3.38 -0.72 17.64
N ASN A 195 2.61 -1.56 16.93
CA ASN A 195 1.17 -1.37 16.70
C ASN A 195 0.37 -1.12 17.99
N ARG A 196 0.69 -1.87 19.05
CA ARG A 196 -0.04 -1.82 20.32
C ARG A 196 0.47 -0.74 21.27
N ASP A 197 1.62 -0.13 20.96
CA ASP A 197 2.36 0.76 21.84
C ASP A 197 2.80 2.02 21.08
N SER A 198 4.03 2.08 20.54
CA SER A 198 4.60 3.28 19.92
C SER A 198 3.79 3.87 18.76
N TRP A 199 3.17 3.04 17.92
CA TRP A 199 2.30 3.51 16.83
C TRP A 199 0.97 4.04 17.38
N GLU A 200 0.37 3.37 18.37
CA GLU A 200 -0.83 3.84 19.07
C GLU A 200 -0.58 5.20 19.73
N ARG A 201 0.61 5.41 20.33
CA ARG A 201 0.99 6.72 20.89
C ARG A 201 0.95 7.84 19.84
N LEU A 202 1.41 7.57 18.62
CA LEU A 202 1.34 8.55 17.52
C LEU A 202 -0.10 8.79 17.07
N GLU A 203 -0.93 7.75 17.02
CA GLU A 203 -2.36 7.88 16.72
C GLU A 203 -3.09 8.67 17.81
N TYR A 204 -2.80 8.41 19.08
CA TYR A 204 -3.31 9.16 20.22
C TYR A 204 -2.90 10.62 20.13
N TYR A 205 -1.61 10.90 19.88
CA TYR A 205 -1.12 12.26 19.67
C TYR A 205 -1.89 12.97 18.54
N THR A 206 -2.06 12.31 17.39
CA THR A 206 -2.81 12.85 16.24
C THR A 206 -4.25 13.23 16.65
N ARG A 207 -4.91 12.41 17.46
CA ARG A 207 -6.23 12.73 18.03
C ARG A 207 -6.18 13.92 18.98
N THR A 208 -5.14 14.04 19.83
CA THR A 208 -5.02 15.18 20.74
C THR A 208 -4.87 16.52 20.03
N LEU A 209 -4.36 16.52 18.79
CA LEU A 209 -4.24 17.73 17.99
C LEU A 209 -5.59 18.39 17.69
N THR A 210 -6.71 17.66 17.74
CA THR A 210 -8.05 18.26 17.59
C THR A 210 -8.46 19.15 18.77
N LYS A 211 -7.68 19.17 19.86
CA LYS A 211 -7.83 20.13 20.96
C LYS A 211 -7.22 21.50 20.62
N THR A 212 -6.26 21.51 19.69
CA THR A 212 -5.54 22.71 19.25
C THR A 212 -6.09 23.23 17.92
N TYR A 213 -6.41 22.32 17.00
CA TYR A 213 -6.86 22.63 15.65
C TYR A 213 -8.31 22.19 15.46
N PRO A 214 -9.23 23.06 14.98
CA PRO A 214 -10.60 22.66 14.67
C PRO A 214 -10.69 21.51 13.67
N ASN A 215 -9.80 21.50 12.67
CA ASN A 215 -9.70 20.44 11.66
C ASN A 215 -8.27 19.88 11.64
N VAL A 216 -8.15 18.56 11.66
CA VAL A 216 -6.89 17.83 11.52
C VAL A 216 -7.03 16.87 10.36
N TYR A 217 -6.16 17.02 9.37
CA TYR A 217 -6.10 16.15 8.19
C TYR A 217 -4.88 15.25 8.32
N VAL A 218 -5.05 13.95 8.13
CA VAL A 218 -3.94 13.00 8.26
C VAL A 218 -3.93 12.03 7.09
N CYS A 219 -2.74 11.88 6.49
CA CYS A 219 -2.45 10.83 5.53
C CYS A 219 -1.52 9.81 6.18
N THR A 220 -1.91 8.54 6.14
CA THR A 220 -1.17 7.40 6.71
C THR A 220 -0.84 6.39 5.62
N GLY A 221 0.36 5.82 5.61
CA GLY A 221 0.69 4.75 4.67
C GLY A 221 1.99 4.00 4.96
N PRO A 222 2.23 2.87 4.27
CA PRO A 222 3.45 2.09 4.38
C PRO A 222 4.60 2.64 3.54
N LEU A 223 5.84 2.29 3.91
CA LEU A 223 7.06 2.54 3.13
C LEU A 223 7.92 1.27 3.01
N TYR A 224 8.62 1.18 1.89
CA TYR A 224 9.58 0.11 1.57
C TYR A 224 10.94 0.74 1.31
N LEU A 225 11.65 1.07 2.40
CA LEU A 225 12.88 1.85 2.35
C LEU A 225 14.11 0.98 2.03
N PRO A 226 15.05 1.48 1.21
CA PRO A 226 16.27 0.76 0.92
C PRO A 226 17.24 0.77 2.11
N ARG A 227 18.02 -0.30 2.25
CA ARG A 227 19.17 -0.38 3.16
C ARG A 227 20.42 -0.73 2.36
N GLN A 228 21.57 -0.21 2.80
CA GLN A 228 22.85 -0.57 2.22
C GLN A 228 23.32 -1.89 2.84
N GLU A 229 23.77 -2.83 2.01
CA GLU A 229 24.33 -4.11 2.44
C GLU A 229 25.87 -4.11 2.34
N ASP A 230 26.53 -5.17 2.81
CA ASP A 230 27.99 -5.28 2.90
C ASP A 230 28.71 -5.14 1.55
N ASP A 231 28.01 -5.40 0.44
CA ASP A 231 28.53 -5.24 -0.93
C ASP A 231 28.53 -3.77 -1.42
N GLY A 232 28.10 -2.83 -0.57
CA GLY A 232 28.04 -1.40 -0.85
C GLY A 232 26.83 -0.97 -1.70
N LYS A 233 25.95 -1.90 -2.10
CA LYS A 233 24.74 -1.56 -2.86
C LYS A 233 23.52 -1.40 -1.95
N LYS A 234 22.48 -0.79 -2.50
CA LYS A 234 21.21 -0.55 -1.80
C LYS A 234 20.14 -1.53 -2.28
N TYR A 235 19.47 -2.16 -1.33
CA TYR A 235 18.40 -3.12 -1.59
C TYR A 235 17.14 -2.74 -0.83
N VAL A 236 15.99 -2.95 -1.46
CA VAL A 236 14.69 -2.95 -0.78
C VAL A 236 14.33 -4.41 -0.51
N LYS A 237 14.30 -4.79 0.75
CA LYS A 237 13.96 -6.15 1.20
C LYS A 237 12.87 -6.07 2.26
N TYR A 238 11.81 -6.83 2.04
CA TYR A 238 10.70 -6.94 2.97
C TYR A 238 10.12 -8.35 2.92
N GLN A 239 9.52 -8.78 4.03
CA GLN A 239 8.82 -10.05 4.11
C GLN A 239 7.47 -9.96 3.40
N VAL A 240 6.98 -11.07 2.86
CA VAL A 240 5.57 -11.28 2.50
C VAL A 240 4.99 -12.40 3.37
N ILE A 241 3.72 -12.28 3.75
CA ILE A 241 3.04 -13.25 4.64
C ILE A 241 1.81 -13.86 3.97
N GLY A 242 1.46 -15.07 4.41
CA GLY A 242 0.29 -15.79 3.93
C GLY A 242 0.40 -16.31 2.51
N ASN A 243 -0.68 -16.95 2.04
CA ASN A 243 -0.73 -17.48 0.67
C ASN A 243 -0.92 -16.36 -0.36
N ASN A 244 -1.47 -15.23 0.07
CA ASN A 244 -1.69 -14.07 -0.80
C ASN A 244 -0.47 -13.14 -0.89
N ASN A 245 0.65 -13.49 -0.23
CA ASN A 245 1.90 -12.72 -0.21
C ASN A 245 1.68 -11.24 0.17
N VAL A 246 0.99 -11.00 1.28
CA VAL A 246 0.77 -9.65 1.81
C VAL A 246 2.09 -9.05 2.25
N ALA A 247 2.46 -7.88 1.73
CA ALA A 247 3.75 -7.28 2.02
C ALA A 247 3.80 -6.74 3.45
N VAL A 248 4.92 -6.97 4.14
CA VAL A 248 5.24 -6.40 5.45
C VAL A 248 6.04 -5.12 5.23
N PRO A 249 5.48 -3.93 5.46
CA PRO A 249 6.20 -2.68 5.25
C PRO A 249 7.42 -2.56 6.15
N THR A 250 8.46 -1.91 5.65
CA THR A 250 9.66 -1.65 6.45
C THR A 250 9.43 -0.54 7.48
N HIS A 251 8.60 0.45 7.12
CA HIS A 251 8.27 1.61 7.91
C HIS A 251 6.83 2.04 7.60
N PHE A 252 6.29 2.91 8.43
CA PHE A 252 5.03 3.61 8.19
C PHE A 252 5.24 5.11 8.35
N TYR A 253 4.42 5.90 7.66
CA TYR A 253 4.40 7.34 7.81
C TYR A 253 3.04 7.84 8.27
N LYS A 254 3.05 9.02 8.92
CA LYS A 254 1.90 9.91 9.02
C LYS A 254 2.33 11.31 8.63
N ILE A 255 1.57 11.95 7.74
CA ILE A 255 1.66 13.39 7.48
C ILE A 255 0.36 14.03 7.93
N ILE A 256 0.48 15.01 8.82
CA ILE A 256 -0.63 15.61 9.54
C ILE A 256 -0.62 17.12 9.22
N VAL A 257 -1.79 17.68 8.93
CA VAL A 257 -1.99 19.12 8.77
C VAL A 257 -3.11 19.56 9.70
N GLY A 258 -2.79 20.44 10.64
CA GLY A 258 -3.76 21.13 11.49
C GLY A 258 -4.14 22.49 10.91
N GLU A 259 -5.44 22.78 10.84
CA GLU A 259 -5.94 24.13 10.59
C GLU A 259 -6.06 24.90 11.90
N THR A 260 -5.43 26.06 12.01
CA THR A 260 -5.61 26.97 13.14
C THR A 260 -6.92 27.75 12.98
N SER A 261 -7.43 28.32 14.08
CA SER A 261 -8.65 29.15 14.06
C SER A 261 -8.55 30.39 13.16
N ASP A 262 -7.34 30.84 12.82
CA ASP A 262 -7.08 31.95 11.89
C ASP A 262 -6.74 31.48 10.46
N ASN A 263 -7.12 30.25 10.09
CA ASN A 263 -6.96 29.65 8.76
C ASN A 263 -5.50 29.53 8.28
N ARG A 264 -4.55 29.45 9.22
CA ARG A 264 -3.18 29.02 8.95
C ARG A 264 -3.08 27.52 9.08
N LEU A 265 -2.02 26.98 8.49
CA LEU A 265 -1.75 25.55 8.44
C LEU A 265 -0.43 25.27 9.17
N GLU A 266 -0.44 24.22 9.98
CA GLU A 266 0.76 23.67 10.62
C GLU A 266 0.87 22.19 10.25
N MET A 267 2.03 21.78 9.76
CA MET A 267 2.26 20.42 9.25
C MET A 267 3.24 19.67 10.16
N GLU A 268 3.00 18.38 10.33
CA GLU A 268 3.94 17.46 10.94
C GLU A 268 4.07 16.19 10.09
N ALA A 269 5.27 15.64 9.99
CA ALA A 269 5.53 14.42 9.24
C ALA A 269 6.41 13.46 10.05
N TYR A 270 5.94 12.22 10.17
CA TYR A 270 6.57 11.16 10.96
C TYR A 270 6.87 9.96 10.08
N VAL A 271 8.01 9.31 10.32
CA VAL A 271 8.34 7.99 9.76
C VAL A 271 8.83 7.08 10.88
N MET A 272 8.14 5.97 11.11
CA MET A 272 8.46 5.01 12.17
C MET A 272 8.79 3.63 11.57
N PRO A 273 9.88 2.97 12.03
CA PRO A 273 10.23 1.64 11.56
C PRO A 273 9.25 0.59 12.09
N ASN A 274 8.89 -0.38 11.26
CA ASN A 274 8.01 -1.50 11.63
C ASN A 274 8.78 -2.55 12.44
N GLN A 275 9.16 -2.17 13.66
CA GLN A 275 9.95 -2.97 14.60
C GLN A 275 9.62 -2.57 16.03
N VAL A 276 10.09 -3.34 17.01
CA VAL A 276 9.96 -2.98 18.42
C VAL A 276 10.65 -1.63 18.67
N ILE A 277 9.93 -0.68 19.26
CA ILE A 277 10.41 0.63 19.68
C ILE A 277 10.21 0.73 21.20
N SER A 278 11.23 1.20 21.91
CA SER A 278 11.15 1.42 23.37
C SER A 278 10.12 2.49 23.71
N ASP A 279 9.35 2.27 24.76
CA ASP A 279 8.32 3.21 25.24
C ASP A 279 8.92 4.57 25.66
N ASP A 280 10.17 4.61 26.08
CA ASP A 280 10.88 5.86 26.44
C ASP A 280 11.26 6.70 25.21
N THR A 281 11.16 6.14 24.01
CA THR A 281 11.51 6.83 22.76
C THR A 281 10.44 7.90 22.45
N PRO A 282 10.80 9.21 22.43
CA PRO A 282 9.82 10.26 22.19
C PRO A 282 9.46 10.35 20.71
N LEU A 283 8.19 10.66 20.39
CA LEU A 283 7.70 10.70 19.00
C LEU A 283 8.47 11.69 18.10
N THR A 284 9.03 12.75 18.69
CA THR A 284 9.80 13.79 17.97
C THR A 284 11.03 13.25 17.25
N VAL A 285 11.61 12.13 17.69
CA VAL A 285 12.76 11.51 17.00
C VAL A 285 12.39 10.92 15.63
N PHE A 286 11.10 10.68 15.40
CA PHE A 286 10.58 10.16 14.15
C PHE A 286 10.12 11.27 13.19
N GLN A 287 10.23 12.55 13.59
CA GLN A 287 9.92 13.66 12.71
C GLN A 287 10.91 13.75 11.56
N VAL A 288 10.40 13.86 10.34
CA VAL A 288 11.19 13.98 9.10
C VAL A 288 10.67 15.12 8.25
N PRO A 289 11.47 15.66 7.30
CA PRO A 289 10.94 16.57 6.30
C PRO A 289 9.83 15.89 5.47
N PRO A 290 8.67 16.53 5.24
CA PRO A 290 7.58 15.97 4.43
C PRO A 290 8.04 15.49 3.05
N GLU A 291 8.95 16.21 2.42
CA GLU A 291 9.50 15.90 1.10
C GLU A 291 10.29 14.58 1.09
N SER A 292 10.83 14.16 2.25
CA SER A 292 11.49 12.86 2.39
C SER A 292 10.47 11.73 2.33
N VAL A 293 9.27 11.95 2.89
CA VAL A 293 8.16 10.99 2.81
C VAL A 293 7.62 10.93 1.38
N GLU A 294 7.43 12.09 0.72
CA GLU A 294 6.98 12.16 -0.68
C GLU A 294 7.89 11.37 -1.62
N ARG A 295 9.20 11.58 -1.50
CA ARG A 295 10.21 10.87 -2.31
C ARG A 295 10.20 9.36 -2.05
N ALA A 296 10.02 8.95 -0.79
CA ALA A 296 10.04 7.55 -0.42
C ALA A 296 8.74 6.80 -0.79
N ALA A 297 7.59 7.49 -0.71
CA ALA A 297 6.29 6.93 -1.03
C ALA A 297 5.98 6.98 -2.53
N GLY A 298 6.61 7.91 -3.28
CA GLY A 298 6.24 8.19 -4.66
C GLY A 298 4.89 8.91 -4.77
N LEU A 299 4.57 9.73 -3.77
CA LEU A 299 3.30 10.45 -3.62
C LEU A 299 3.57 11.93 -3.33
N LEU A 300 2.62 12.80 -3.66
CA LEU A 300 2.63 14.20 -3.21
C LEU A 300 1.55 14.39 -2.16
N PHE A 301 1.87 14.97 -1.02
CA PHE A 301 0.90 15.13 0.06
C PHE A 301 0.49 16.58 0.19
N PHE A 302 -0.82 16.81 0.31
CA PHE A 302 -1.35 18.16 0.48
C PHE A 302 -0.92 19.14 -0.64
N ASP A 303 -0.88 18.66 -1.88
CA ASP A 303 -0.37 19.40 -3.05
C ASP A 303 -1.19 20.66 -3.40
N ARG A 304 -2.42 20.76 -2.87
CA ARG A 304 -3.28 21.94 -3.00
C ARG A 304 -3.13 22.95 -1.87
N ILE A 305 -2.24 22.73 -0.90
CA ILE A 305 -1.97 23.74 0.13
C ILE A 305 -1.37 24.99 -0.51
N ASN A 306 -1.96 26.14 -0.23
CA ASN A 306 -1.31 27.41 -0.49
C ASN A 306 -0.13 27.57 0.46
N LYS A 307 1.09 27.60 -0.09
CA LYS A 307 2.32 27.73 0.70
C LYS A 307 2.34 28.94 1.63
N LYS A 308 1.58 30.00 1.32
CA LYS A 308 1.44 31.18 2.21
C LYS A 308 0.64 30.90 3.49
N GLN A 309 -0.22 29.86 3.49
CA GLN A 309 -0.99 29.45 4.67
C GLN A 309 -0.18 28.53 5.58
N LEU A 310 0.78 27.78 5.03
CA LEU A 310 1.67 26.94 5.81
C LEU A 310 2.62 27.81 6.61
N THR A 311 2.55 27.71 7.94
CA THR A 311 3.34 28.57 8.84
C THR A 311 4.29 27.80 9.74
N LYS A 312 4.08 26.50 9.92
CA LYS A 312 5.04 25.62 10.58
C LYS A 312 5.13 24.26 9.90
N ILE A 313 6.34 23.69 9.94
CA ILE A 313 6.61 22.28 9.63
C ILE A 313 7.40 21.70 10.81
N ASN A 314 6.90 20.62 11.42
CA ASN A 314 7.51 19.95 12.59
C ASN A 314 7.86 20.96 13.71
N GLY A 315 6.92 21.85 14.02
CA GLY A 315 7.07 22.90 15.04
C GLY A 315 7.97 24.09 14.66
N LYS A 316 8.65 24.06 13.50
CA LYS A 316 9.53 25.15 13.02
C LYS A 316 8.80 26.06 12.05
N LYS A 317 8.99 27.38 12.18
CA LYS A 317 8.42 28.35 11.24
C LYS A 317 9.01 28.18 9.84
N VAL A 318 8.19 28.39 8.81
CA VAL A 318 8.56 28.39 7.39
C VAL A 318 8.41 29.77 6.76
#